data_AF-A0A4P7Z6V9-F1
#
_entry.id   AF-A0A4P7Z6V9-F1
#
_cell.length_a   1.000
_cell.length_b   1.000
_cell.length_c   1.000
_cell.angle_alpha   90.00
_cell.angle_beta   90.00
_cell.angle_gamma   90.00
#
_symmetry.space_group_name_H-M   'P 1'
#
loop_
_entity.id
_entity.type
_entity.pdbx_description
1 polymer ?
#
loop_
_entity_poly.entity_id
_entity_poly.type
_entity_poly.pdbx_seq_one_letter_code
_entity_poly.pdbx_strand_id
1 'polypeptide(L)'
;MPQRHPRFHPGPSAGRLDSFSERGARELARRIRTAWANIGWDVEVRVERIASEELGDGRSIAHFIVRSDLINGLPQRRLDGAAARALPRAA
;
A
#
# COMPACT_ATOMS: atom_id res chain seq x y z
N MET A 1 10.50 15.82 17.32
CA MET A 1 9.08 15.83 16.91
C MET A 1 8.72 14.45 16.40
N PRO A 2 7.75 13.72 16.98
CA PRO A 2 7.33 12.44 16.41
C PRO A 2 6.74 12.68 15.01
N GLN A 3 7.20 11.93 14.01
CA GLN A 3 6.71 12.05 12.63
C GLN A 3 5.20 11.76 12.61
N ARG A 4 4.41 12.75 12.17
CA ARG A 4 2.94 12.69 12.18
C ARG A 4 2.34 11.93 11.00
N HIS A 5 3.14 11.57 10.00
CA HIS A 5 2.71 10.87 8.81
C HIS A 5 3.71 9.77 8.43
N PRO A 6 3.25 8.62 7.89
CA PRO A 6 4.14 7.60 7.37
C PRO A 6 4.92 8.14 6.17
N ARG A 7 6.11 7.59 5.94
CA ARG A 7 6.89 7.84 4.73
C ARG A 7 6.74 6.66 3.79
N PHE A 8 6.25 6.92 2.59
CA PHE A 8 6.28 5.98 1.49
C PHE A 8 7.24 6.53 0.44
N HIS A 9 8.20 5.72 0.02
CA HIS A 9 9.13 6.11 -1.04
C HIS A 9 8.47 5.80 -2.39
N PRO A 10 8.41 6.76 -3.32
CA PRO A 10 7.99 6.46 -4.68
C PRO A 10 9.05 5.60 -5.35
N GLY A 11 8.65 4.43 -5.83
CA GLY A 11 9.49 3.52 -6.59
C GLY A 11 9.64 2.13 -5.98
N PRO A 12 10.04 1.13 -6.78
CA PRO A 12 10.35 -0.20 -6.30
C PRO A 12 11.44 -0.11 -5.23
N SER A 13 11.27 -0.83 -4.12
CA SER A 13 12.35 -0.92 -3.12
C SER A 13 13.55 -1.54 -3.82
N ALA A 14 14.66 -0.80 -3.92
CA ALA A 14 15.87 -1.27 -4.58
C ALA A 14 16.26 -2.66 -4.02
N GLY A 15 16.37 -3.65 -4.90
CA GLY A 15 16.70 -5.04 -4.55
C GLY A 15 15.51 -5.93 -4.14
N ARG A 16 14.26 -5.46 -4.20
CA ARG A 16 13.07 -6.28 -3.89
C ARG A 16 12.24 -6.56 -5.15
N LEU A 17 12.55 -7.70 -5.77
CA LEU A 17 11.95 -8.24 -7.00
C LEU A 17 10.41 -8.33 -6.97
N ASP A 18 9.80 -8.37 -5.78
CA ASP A 18 8.34 -8.51 -5.64
C ASP A 18 7.55 -7.24 -6.03
N SER A 19 8.21 -6.10 -6.24
CA SER A 19 7.55 -4.79 -6.46
C SER A 19 6.61 -4.74 -7.68
N PHE A 20 6.75 -5.70 -8.59
CA PHE A 20 5.91 -5.84 -9.80
C PHE A 20 4.98 -7.07 -9.75
N SER A 21 5.01 -7.85 -8.67
CA SER A 21 4.16 -9.03 -8.48
C SER A 21 2.86 -8.67 -7.78
N GLU A 22 1.83 -9.51 -7.95
CA GLU A 22 0.58 -9.37 -7.19
C GLU A 22 0.84 -9.42 -5.68
N ARG A 23 1.73 -10.32 -5.25
CA ARG A 23 2.10 -10.49 -3.85
C ARG A 23 2.72 -9.22 -3.28
N GLY A 24 3.65 -8.60 -4.00
CA GLY A 24 4.28 -7.36 -3.57
C GLY A 24 3.31 -6.19 -3.58
N ALA A 25 2.40 -6.10 -4.54
CA ALA A 25 1.35 -5.09 -4.58
C ALA A 25 0.38 -5.23 -3.39
N ARG A 26 -0.05 -6.46 -3.06
CA ARG A 26 -0.86 -6.76 -1.87
C ARG A 26 -0.15 -6.41 -0.58
N GLU A 27 1.14 -6.74 -0.48
CA GLU A 27 1.97 -6.41 0.69
C GLU A 27 2.17 -4.89 0.84
N LEU A 28 2.40 -4.17 -0.26
CA LEU A 28 2.47 -2.70 -0.26
C LEU A 28 1.14 -2.09 0.20
N ALA A 29 0.01 -2.56 -0.35
CA ALA A 29 -1.31 -2.10 0.04
C ALA A 29 -1.57 -2.33 1.55
N ARG A 30 -1.18 -3.49 2.08
CA ARG A 30 -1.26 -3.79 3.51
C ARG A 30 -0.43 -2.82 4.35
N ARG A 31 0.83 -2.56 3.95
CA ARG A 31 1.72 -1.62 4.67
C ARG A 31 1.17 -0.21 4.70
N ILE A 32 0.62 0.28 3.59
CA ILE A 32 0.01 1.62 3.52
C ILE A 32 -1.15 1.70 4.51
N ARG A 33 -2.08 0.73 4.48
CA ARG A 33 -3.22 0.68 5.41
C ARG A 33 -2.76 0.64 6.86
N THR A 34 -1.87 -0.28 7.22
CA THR A 34 -1.37 -0.43 8.59
C THR A 34 -0.68 0.83 9.10
N ALA A 35 0.15 1.48 8.28
CA ALA A 35 0.89 2.64 8.72
C ALA A 35 -0.03 3.84 9.04
N TRP A 36 -1.05 4.09 8.23
CA TRP A 36 -2.06 5.12 8.50
C TRP A 36 -2.98 4.76 9.67
N ALA A 37 -3.37 3.49 9.73
CA ALA A 37 -4.18 2.95 10.81
C ALA A 37 -3.52 3.12 12.18
N ASN A 38 -2.20 2.88 12.28
CA ASN A 38 -1.42 3.06 13.51
C ASN A 38 -1.42 4.50 14.06
N ILE A 39 -1.68 5.48 13.20
CA ILE A 39 -1.80 6.89 13.59
C ILE A 39 -3.26 7.41 13.57
N GLY A 40 -4.23 6.49 13.51
CA GLY A 40 -5.66 6.78 13.66
C GLY A 40 -6.36 7.28 12.41
N TRP A 41 -5.83 6.95 11.24
CA TRP A 41 -6.41 7.31 9.95
C TRP A 41 -6.85 6.07 9.18
N ASP A 42 -7.96 6.21 8.49
CA ASP A 42 -8.47 5.19 7.59
C ASP A 42 -8.14 5.58 6.16
N VAL A 43 -7.70 4.60 5.38
CA VAL A 43 -7.31 4.80 3.98
C VAL A 43 -7.78 3.62 3.17
N GLU A 44 -8.45 3.92 2.06
CA GLU A 44 -8.79 2.91 1.09
C GLU A 44 -7.60 2.67 0.17
N VAL A 45 -7.18 1.40 0.05
CA VAL A 45 -6.06 1.01 -0.81
C VAL A 45 -6.42 -0.22 -1.60
N ARG A 46 -6.39 -0.11 -2.93
CA ARG A 46 -6.76 -1.16 -3.89
C ARG A 46 -5.56 -1.60 -4.69
N VAL A 47 -5.51 -2.88 -5.01
CA VAL A 47 -4.53 -3.46 -5.95
C VAL A 47 -5.25 -3.67 -7.27
N GLU A 48 -4.67 -3.17 -8.36
CA GLU A 48 -5.23 -3.32 -9.70
C GLU A 48 -4.21 -3.94 -10.65
N ARG A 49 -4.68 -4.80 -11.55
CA ARG A 49 -3.88 -5.34 -12.66
C ARG A 49 -4.06 -4.42 -13.87
N ILE A 50 -2.98 -3.87 -14.39
CA ILE A 50 -3.02 -2.84 -15.45
C ILE A 50 -2.50 -3.30 -16.81
N ALA A 51 -1.67 -4.34 -16.85
CA ALA A 51 -1.20 -4.91 -18.11
C ALA A 51 -0.82 -6.38 -17.92
N SER A 52 -0.94 -7.16 -18.99
CA SER A 52 -0.34 -8.48 -19.12
C SER A 52 0.44 -8.45 -20.42
N GLU A 53 1.76 -8.42 -20.34
CA GLU A 53 2.60 -8.59 -21.53
C GLU A 53 2.89 -10.08 -21.69
N GLU A 54 2.52 -10.67 -22.82
CA GLU A 54 2.99 -11.99 -23.19
C GLU A 54 4.43 -11.86 -23.72
N LEU A 55 5.40 -12.33 -22.94
CA LEU A 55 6.71 -12.63 -23.49
C LEU A 55 6.53 -13.78 -24.48
N GLY A 56 7.13 -13.67 -25.67
CA GLY A 56 7.00 -14.64 -26.78
C GLY A 56 7.50 -16.07 -26.49
N ASP A 57 7.78 -16.41 -25.23
CA ASP A 57 8.08 -17.72 -24.69
C ASP A 57 6.90 -18.33 -23.88
N GLY A 58 5.72 -17.70 -23.92
CA GLY A 58 4.51 -18.16 -23.22
C GLY A 58 4.40 -17.70 -21.76
N ARG A 59 5.33 -16.87 -21.27
CA ARG A 59 5.22 -16.24 -19.95
C ARG A 59 4.43 -14.94 -20.04
N SER A 60 3.57 -14.68 -19.07
CA SER A 60 2.83 -13.41 -19.00
C SER A 60 3.31 -12.59 -17.80
N ILE A 61 3.84 -11.39 -18.03
CA ILE A 61 4.19 -10.45 -16.97
C ILE A 61 2.96 -9.59 -16.70
N ALA A 62 2.29 -9.87 -15.57
CA ALA A 62 1.21 -9.04 -15.09
C ALA A 62 1.78 -7.87 -14.28
N HIS A 63 1.51 -6.64 -14.72
CA HIS A 63 1.84 -5.44 -13.98
C HIS A 63 0.71 -5.11 -13.00
N PHE A 64 1.05 -5.01 -11.72
CA PHE A 64 0.13 -4.60 -10.65
C PHE A 64 0.48 -3.20 -10.18
N ILE A 65 -0.55 -2.39 -9.94
CA ILE A 65 -0.43 -1.09 -9.28
C ILE A 65 -1.20 -1.08 -7.97
N VAL A 66 -0.84 -0.14 -7.11
CA VAL A 66 -1.55 0.14 -5.87
C VAL A 66 -2.13 1.55 -5.97
N ARG A 67 -3.46 1.67 -5.86
CA ARG A 67 -4.16 2.95 -5.80
C ARG A 67 -4.66 3.22 -4.39
N SER A 68 -4.63 4.49 -3.98
CA SER A 68 -5.15 4.93 -2.68
C SER A 68 -6.03 6.16 -2.83
N ASP A 69 -6.92 6.37 -1.86
CA ASP A 69 -7.77 7.56 -1.72
C ASP A 69 -7.06 8.79 -1.11
N LEU A 70 -5.74 8.71 -0.92
CA LEU A 70 -4.92 9.81 -0.41
C LEU A 70 -4.96 11.02 -1.37
N ILE A 71 -5.14 12.22 -0.81
CA ILE A 71 -5.04 13.49 -1.54
C ILE A 71 -3.70 14.13 -1.18
N ASN A 72 -2.84 14.37 -2.18
CA ASN A 72 -1.48 14.88 -1.98
C ASN A 72 -0.67 14.06 -0.94
N GLY A 73 -0.92 12.74 -0.90
CA GLY A 73 -0.30 11.83 0.05
C GLY A 73 -0.87 11.86 1.48
N LEU A 74 -2.03 12.51 1.71
CA LEU A 74 -2.66 12.64 3.02
C LEU A 74 -4.05 11.98 3.08
N PRO A 75 -4.39 11.31 4.18
CA PRO A 75 -5.69 10.67 4.40
C PRO A 75 -6.75 11.73 4.66
N GLN A 76 -8.00 11.39 4.29
CA GLN A 76 -9.14 12.29 4.48
C GLN A 76 -10.09 11.82 5.59
N ARG A 77 -10.04 10.53 5.98
CA ARG A 77 -10.96 9.91 6.94
C ARG A 77 -10.23 9.48 8.21
N ARG A 78 -10.70 9.92 9.37
CA ARG A 78 -10.19 9.41 10.66
C ARG A 78 -10.85 8.07 10.98
N LEU A 79 -10.11 7.17 11.62
CA LEU A 79 -10.70 6.00 12.24
C LEU A 79 -11.44 6.45 13.50
N ASP A 80 -12.74 6.21 13.56
CA ASP A 80 -13.51 6.41 14.80
C ASP A 80 -12.93 5.55 15.93
N GLY A 81 -13.05 6.02 17.17
CA GLY A 81 -12.28 5.52 18.33
C GLY A 81 -12.40 4.02 18.61
N ALA A 82 -13.44 3.36 18.10
CA ALA A 82 -13.61 1.90 18.20
C ALA A 82 -12.69 1.13 17.23
N ALA A 83 -12.51 1.61 16.00
CA ALA A 83 -11.66 0.98 14.98
C ALA A 83 -10.17 1.22 15.27
N ALA A 84 -9.81 2.40 15.79
CA ALA A 84 -8.44 2.72 16.18
C ALA A 84 -7.92 1.86 17.35
N ARG A 85 -8.82 1.31 18.18
CA ARG A 85 -8.48 0.39 19.30
C ARG A 85 -8.32 -1.07 18.87
N ALA A 86 -8.89 -1.47 17.73
CA ALA A 86 -8.90 -2.86 17.26
C ALA A 86 -7.63 -3.28 16.51
N LEU A 87 -6.76 -2.33 16.15
CA LEU A 87 -5.50 -2.62 15.47
C LEU A 87 -4.40 -2.93 16.50
N PRO A 88 -3.64 -4.02 16.33
CA PRO A 88 -2.52 -4.31 17.21
C PRO A 88 -1.50 -3.18 17.11
N ARG A 89 -1.25 -2.50 18.23
CA ARG A 89 -0.11 -1.59 18.35
C ARG A 89 1.14 -2.44 18.16
N ALA A 90 1.82 -2.26 17.03
CA ALA A 90 3.15 -2.82 16.84
C ALA A 90 4.06 -2.24 17.95
N ALA A 91 4.62 -3.14 18.76
CA ALA A 91 5.54 -2.83 19.86
C ALA A 91 6.90 -2.35 19.34
#